data_AF-A0A2V8VDH3-F1
#
_entry.id   AF-A0A2V8VDH3-F1
#
_cell.length_a   1.000
_cell.length_b   1.000
_cell.length_c   1.000
_cell.angle_alpha   90.00
_cell.angle_beta   90.00
_cell.angle_gamma   90.00
#
_symmetry.space_group_name_H-M   'P 1'
#
loop_
_entity.id
_entity.type
_entity.pdbx_description
1 polymer ?
#
loop_
_entity_poly.entity_id
_entity_poly.type
_entity_poly.pdbx_seq_one_letter_code
_entity_poly.pdbx_strand_id
1 'polypeptide(L)'
;MGLHHENSLAPWLAGGGHPRDCHHFRCGIDRGCSCDTLHLSRNHFDRVGHLAQGFIPAMFVREFLRRAGGLRPGALLGFLCVSVCLAFSAFYEILEWRVVLTFYPTSGPEWLGMQGDPWDTQEDMLMALIGSSASVLTLSSLHERSMAALSDPLAGATPRARA
;
A
#
# COMPACT_ATOMS: atom_id res chain seq x y z
N MET A 1 14.81 -41.99 34.60
CA MET A 1 16.06 -41.65 33.92
C MET A 1 15.85 -41.92 32.44
N GLY A 2 15.87 -40.89 31.58
CA GLY A 2 15.89 -41.04 30.11
C GLY A 2 14.58 -40.79 29.36
N LEU A 3 14.27 -39.52 29.12
CA LEU A 3 13.35 -39.07 28.06
C LEU A 3 14.11 -39.10 26.73
N HIS A 4 13.63 -39.84 25.74
CA HIS A 4 14.02 -39.65 24.33
C HIS A 4 12.84 -39.03 23.59
N HIS A 5 12.91 -37.71 23.46
CA HIS A 5 12.05 -36.86 22.65
C HIS A 5 12.71 -36.79 21.26
N GLU A 6 12.21 -37.53 20.28
CA GLU A 6 12.65 -37.37 18.89
C GLU A 6 11.88 -36.20 18.26
N ASN A 7 12.54 -35.04 18.22
CA ASN A 7 12.19 -33.93 17.35
C ASN A 7 12.55 -34.31 15.90
N SER A 8 11.56 -34.76 15.12
CA SER A 8 11.70 -34.87 13.67
C SER A 8 11.33 -33.54 13.01
N LEU A 9 12.36 -32.71 12.80
CA LEU A 9 12.33 -31.52 11.96
C LEU A 9 12.65 -31.93 10.51
N ALA A 10 11.92 -31.33 9.56
CA ALA A 10 12.20 -31.20 8.11
C ALA A 10 11.96 -32.41 7.19
N PRO A 11 10.82 -32.46 6.47
CA PRO A 11 10.59 -33.37 5.33
C PRO A 11 11.31 -32.99 4.02
N TRP A 12 12.13 -31.94 4.00
CA TRP A 12 12.60 -31.31 2.75
C TRP A 12 13.89 -31.90 2.13
N LEU A 13 14.43 -33.02 2.64
CA LEU A 13 15.74 -33.55 2.19
C LEU A 13 15.73 -34.95 1.58
N ALA A 14 14.56 -35.52 1.25
CA ALA A 14 14.51 -36.82 0.57
C ALA A 14 13.52 -36.82 -0.59
N GLY A 15 14.03 -36.68 -1.82
CA GLY A 15 13.24 -36.91 -3.02
C GLY A 15 13.84 -36.32 -4.30
N GLY A 16 14.76 -37.06 -4.92
CA GLY A 16 15.21 -36.78 -6.28
C GLY A 16 14.12 -37.06 -7.33
N GLY A 17 14.15 -36.28 -8.41
CA GLY A 17 13.35 -36.49 -9.63
C GLY A 17 13.60 -35.38 -10.65
N HIS A 18 14.31 -35.70 -11.74
CA HIS A 18 14.57 -34.85 -12.91
C HIS A 18 13.31 -34.77 -13.83
N PRO A 19 13.31 -34.07 -14.98
CA PRO A 19 12.61 -32.82 -15.27
C PRO A 19 11.50 -32.98 -16.33
N ARG A 20 10.85 -31.84 -16.65
CA ARG A 20 9.90 -31.62 -17.76
C ARG A 20 8.51 -32.17 -17.50
N ASP A 21 7.57 -31.24 -17.32
CA ASP A 21 6.28 -31.26 -18.02
C ASP A 21 5.65 -29.86 -17.94
N CYS A 22 6.07 -29.00 -18.88
CA CYS A 22 5.40 -27.75 -19.20
C CYS A 22 4.16 -28.04 -20.05
N HIS A 23 3.11 -28.65 -19.51
CA HIS A 23 1.84 -28.74 -20.23
C HIS A 23 0.62 -28.64 -19.30
N HIS A 24 -0.21 -27.65 -19.61
CA HIS A 24 -1.63 -27.51 -19.24
C HIS A 24 -1.98 -27.09 -17.80
N PHE A 25 -1.93 -25.77 -17.57
CA PHE A 25 -3.15 -25.09 -17.12
C PHE A 25 -3.27 -23.77 -17.87
N ARG A 26 -4.15 -23.77 -18.87
CA ARG A 26 -4.33 -22.69 -19.82
C ARG A 26 -5.01 -21.53 -19.11
N CYS A 27 -4.35 -20.38 -19.18
CA CYS A 27 -4.90 -19.04 -19.06
C CYS A 27 -6.35 -19.00 -19.56
N GLY A 28 -7.27 -18.72 -18.65
CA GLY A 28 -8.70 -18.60 -18.92
C GLY A 28 -9.22 -17.33 -18.29
N ILE A 29 -8.66 -16.17 -18.66
CA ILE A 29 -9.27 -14.83 -18.64
C ILE A 29 -8.51 -14.02 -19.73
N ASP A 30 -8.87 -14.25 -20.99
CA ASP A 30 -8.57 -13.36 -22.10
C ASP A 30 -9.42 -12.09 -21.96
N ARG A 31 -8.92 -11.07 -21.25
CA ARG A 31 -9.16 -9.64 -21.54
C ARG A 31 -8.02 -8.78 -20.98
N GLY A 32 -7.04 -8.49 -21.84
CA GLY A 32 -6.24 -7.27 -21.87
C GLY A 32 -5.67 -6.76 -20.55
N CYS A 33 -4.46 -7.19 -20.19
CA CYS A 33 -3.62 -6.42 -19.28
C CYS A 33 -2.35 -6.02 -20.04
N SER A 34 -2.10 -4.72 -20.20
CA SER A 34 -0.89 -4.15 -20.84
C SER A 34 0.43 -4.48 -20.13
N CYS A 35 0.42 -5.41 -19.18
CA CYS A 35 1.56 -5.80 -18.35
C CYS A 35 2.56 -6.69 -19.11
N ASP A 36 2.06 -7.52 -20.05
CA ASP A 36 2.88 -8.49 -20.77
C ASP A 36 3.79 -7.84 -21.82
N THR A 37 3.42 -6.66 -22.34
CA THR A 37 4.25 -5.90 -23.28
C THR A 37 5.33 -5.06 -22.61
N LEU A 38 5.26 -4.89 -21.29
CA LEU A 38 6.16 -4.00 -20.53
C LEU A 38 7.08 -4.73 -19.55
N HIS A 39 7.02 -6.06 -19.43
CA HIS A 39 7.84 -6.84 -18.47
C HIS A 39 7.77 -6.28 -17.04
N LEU A 40 6.70 -5.56 -16.70
CA LEU A 40 6.48 -5.05 -15.35
C LEU A 40 5.97 -6.23 -14.53
N SER A 41 6.90 -6.87 -13.81
CA SER A 41 6.56 -7.84 -12.76
C SER A 41 5.50 -7.22 -11.84
N ARG A 42 4.51 -8.02 -11.42
CA ARG A 42 3.40 -7.64 -10.52
C ARG A 42 3.85 -6.78 -9.34
N ASN A 43 5.01 -7.08 -8.78
CA ASN A 43 5.63 -6.38 -7.66
C ASN A 43 5.88 -4.88 -7.95
N HIS A 44 6.35 -4.54 -9.15
CA HIS A 44 6.58 -3.13 -9.49
C HIS A 44 5.29 -2.32 -9.59
N PHE A 45 4.19 -2.94 -10.01
CA PHE A 45 2.89 -2.27 -10.09
C PHE A 45 2.30 -2.08 -8.69
N ASP A 46 2.48 -3.05 -7.80
CA ASP A 46 2.02 -2.99 -6.42
C ASP A 46 2.65 -1.83 -5.65
N ARG A 47 3.97 -1.67 -5.76
CA ARG A 47 4.72 -0.56 -5.15
C ARG A 47 4.23 0.82 -5.58
N VAL A 48 3.83 0.97 -6.85
CA VAL A 48 3.23 2.22 -7.35
C VAL A 48 1.84 2.42 -6.73
N GLY A 49 1.08 1.34 -6.57
CA GLY A 49 -0.15 1.31 -5.78
C GLY A 49 0.06 1.79 -4.35
N HIS A 50 1.06 1.26 -3.63
CA HIS A 50 1.40 1.67 -2.27
C HIS A 50 1.87 3.12 -2.19
N LEU A 51 2.66 3.60 -3.16
CA LEU A 51 3.03 5.01 -3.26
C LEU A 51 1.80 5.91 -3.38
N ALA A 52 0.87 5.57 -4.28
CA ALA A 52 -0.37 6.30 -4.48
C ALA A 52 -1.30 6.22 -3.25
N GLN A 53 -1.35 5.03 -2.62
CA GLN A 53 -2.05 4.78 -1.37
C GLN A 53 -1.47 5.60 -0.22
N GLY A 54 -0.19 5.90 -0.19
CA GLY A 54 0.37 6.85 0.77
C GLY A 54 0.02 8.29 0.40
N PHE A 55 0.22 8.64 -0.87
CA PHE A 55 0.21 10.03 -1.34
C PHE A 55 -1.17 10.67 -1.36
N ILE A 56 -2.17 9.98 -1.91
CA ILE A 56 -3.51 10.53 -2.13
C ILE A 56 -4.28 10.71 -0.81
N PRO A 57 -4.47 9.66 0.02
CA PRO A 57 -5.24 9.80 1.25
C PRO A 57 -4.57 10.67 2.31
N ALA A 58 -3.26 10.95 2.22
CA ALA A 58 -2.61 11.86 3.15
C ALA A 58 -3.31 13.23 3.25
N MET A 59 -3.72 13.84 2.14
CA MET A 59 -4.44 15.13 2.21
C MET A 59 -5.82 15.00 2.86
N PHE A 60 -6.53 13.90 2.62
CA PHE A 60 -7.82 13.62 3.25
C PHE A 60 -7.67 13.42 4.76
N VAL A 61 -6.70 12.61 5.19
CA VAL A 61 -6.39 12.37 6.61
C VAL A 61 -5.99 13.66 7.30
N ARG A 62 -5.14 14.47 6.66
CA ARG A 62 -4.72 15.77 7.18
C ARG A 62 -5.91 16.70 7.43
N GLU A 63 -6.85 16.76 6.48
CA GLU A 63 -8.04 17.59 6.63
C GLU A 63 -8.99 17.05 7.70
N PHE A 64 -9.17 15.73 7.76
CA PHE A 64 -9.95 15.07 8.78
C PHE A 64 -9.40 15.37 10.18
N LEU A 65 -8.10 15.17 10.39
CA LEU A 65 -7.42 15.43 11.66
C LEU A 65 -7.48 16.91 12.07
N ARG A 66 -7.46 17.82 11.11
CA ARG A 66 -7.59 19.25 11.36
C ARG A 66 -9.02 19.66 11.74
N ARG A 67 -10.03 19.21 10.97
CA ARG A 67 -11.45 19.59 11.18
C ARG A 67 -12.11 18.83 12.31
N ALA A 68 -11.98 17.50 12.32
CA ALA A 68 -12.61 16.65 13.33
C ALA A 68 -11.74 16.56 14.60
N GLY A 69 -10.42 16.51 14.44
CA GLY A 69 -9.48 16.42 15.56
C GLY A 69 -9.08 17.76 16.17
N GLY A 70 -9.43 18.90 15.55
CA GLY A 70 -9.08 20.24 16.05
C GLY A 70 -7.58 20.53 16.08
N LEU A 71 -6.76 19.75 15.35
CA LEU A 71 -5.31 19.88 15.34
C LEU A 71 -4.89 21.15 14.58
N ARG A 72 -3.95 21.90 15.17
CA ARG A 72 -3.37 23.08 14.52
C ARG A 72 -2.40 22.65 13.40
N PRO A 73 -2.29 23.45 12.31
CA PRO A 73 -1.25 23.23 11.31
C PRO A 73 0.14 23.21 11.94
N GLY A 74 0.94 22.19 11.64
CA GLY A 74 2.28 22.05 12.18
C GLY A 74 2.85 20.65 11.99
N ALA A 75 4.07 20.43 12.52
CA ALA A 75 4.79 19.17 12.38
C ALA A 75 4.02 17.96 12.96
N LEU A 76 3.30 18.16 14.08
CA LEU A 76 2.50 17.09 14.69
C LEU A 76 1.37 16.60 13.77
N LEU A 77 0.68 17.52 13.08
CA LEU A 77 -0.36 17.17 12.12
C LEU A 77 0.21 16.37 10.95
N GLY A 78 1.38 16.78 10.44
CA GLY A 78 2.09 16.07 9.38
C GLY A 78 2.53 14.67 9.82
N PHE A 79 3.11 14.55 11.02
CA PHE A 79 3.52 13.27 11.59
C PHE A 79 2.34 12.31 11.73
N LEU A 80 1.24 12.75 12.36
CA LEU A 80 0.05 11.92 12.55
C LEU A 80 -0.57 11.50 11.22
N CYS A 81 -0.59 12.39 10.23
CA CYS A 81 -1.04 12.07 8.89
C CYS A 81 -0.25 10.92 8.27
N VAL A 82 1.08 11.02 8.29
CA VAL A 82 1.98 9.97 7.78
C VAL A 82 1.80 8.67 8.56
N SER A 83 1.70 8.74 9.89
CA SER A 83 1.49 7.56 10.74
C SER A 83 0.19 6.83 10.42
N VAL A 84 -0.90 7.56 10.18
CA VAL A 84 -2.19 6.95 9.82
C VAL A 84 -2.10 6.26 8.45
N CYS A 85 -1.51 6.91 7.44
CA CYS A 85 -1.31 6.29 6.13
C CYS A 85 -0.45 5.03 6.20
N LEU A 86 0.64 5.05 6.97
CA LEU A 86 1.48 3.88 7.20
C LEU A 86 0.71 2.76 7.92
N ALA A 87 -0.07 3.10 8.95
CA ALA A 87 -0.87 2.13 9.69
C ALA A 87 -1.92 1.45 8.80
N PHE A 88 -2.56 2.17 7.89
CA PHE A 88 -3.46 1.59 6.90
C PHE A 88 -2.74 0.63 5.95
N SER A 89 -1.56 1.01 5.45
CA SER A 89 -0.76 0.14 4.60
C SER A 89 -0.36 -1.14 5.33
N ALA A 90 0.18 -1.02 6.54
CA ALA A 90 0.57 -2.16 7.36
C ALA A 90 -0.62 -3.07 7.70
N PHE A 91 -1.79 -2.48 7.96
CA PHE A 91 -3.00 -3.26 8.23
C PHE A 91 -3.44 -4.05 7.00
N TYR A 92 -3.37 -3.46 5.81
CA TYR A 92 -3.69 -4.13 4.56
C TYR A 92 -2.76 -5.34 4.33
N GLU A 93 -1.44 -5.17 4.49
CA GLU A 93 -0.46 -6.27 4.37
C GLU A 93 -0.75 -7.42 5.34
N ILE A 94 -1.10 -7.09 6.58
CA ILE A 94 -1.45 -8.10 7.60
C ILE A 94 -2.71 -8.87 7.18
N LEU A 95 -3.70 -8.19 6.60
CA LEU A 95 -4.92 -8.84 6.12
C LEU A 95 -4.62 -9.77 4.94
N GLU A 96 -3.82 -9.34 3.97
CA GLU A 96 -3.44 -10.19 2.85
C GLU A 96 -2.73 -11.46 3.33
N TRP A 97 -1.78 -11.32 4.26
CA TRP A 97 -1.12 -12.45 4.89
C TRP A 97 -2.10 -13.41 5.57
N ARG A 98 -3.07 -12.89 6.33
CA ARG A 98 -4.09 -13.71 7.01
C ARG A 98 -5.01 -14.43 6.02
N VAL A 99 -5.43 -13.76 4.96
CA VAL A 99 -6.28 -14.33 3.91
C VAL A 99 -5.55 -15.46 3.21
N VAL A 100 -4.28 -15.27 2.84
CA VAL A 100 -3.51 -16.29 2.14
C VAL A 100 -3.28 -17.53 3.01
N LEU A 101 -2.98 -17.35 4.30
CA LEU A 101 -2.87 -18.48 5.23
C LEU A 101 -4.18 -19.28 5.37
N THR A 102 -5.34 -18.64 5.21
CA THR A 102 -6.64 -19.27 5.43
C THR A 102 -7.18 -19.95 4.16
N PHE A 103 -7.03 -19.30 3.01
CA PHE A 103 -7.68 -19.72 1.76
C PHE A 103 -6.73 -20.33 0.72
N TYR A 104 -5.44 -19.99 0.77
CA TYR A 104 -4.46 -20.40 -0.23
C TYR A 104 -3.18 -21.00 0.40
N PRO A 105 -3.29 -22.03 1.26
CA PRO A 105 -2.14 -22.57 1.99
C PRO A 105 -1.08 -23.23 1.09
N THR A 106 -1.46 -23.74 -0.09
CA THR A 106 -0.57 -24.42 -1.04
C THR A 106 -0.01 -23.53 -2.16
N SER A 107 -0.67 -22.41 -2.48
CA SER A 107 -0.29 -21.45 -3.53
C SER A 107 0.04 -20.06 -2.97
N GLY A 108 0.26 -19.97 -1.65
CA GLY A 108 0.42 -18.70 -0.95
C GLY A 108 1.54 -17.80 -1.45
N PRO A 109 2.75 -18.30 -1.78
CA PRO A 109 3.84 -17.45 -2.28
C PRO A 109 3.57 -16.79 -3.64
N GLU A 110 2.73 -17.39 -4.48
CA GLU A 110 2.31 -16.84 -5.78
C GLU A 110 1.20 -15.79 -5.61
N TRP A 111 0.36 -15.95 -4.59
CA TRP A 111 -0.73 -15.02 -4.27
C TRP A 111 -0.29 -13.81 -3.44
N LEU A 112 0.69 -13.99 -2.54
CA LEU A 112 1.27 -12.95 -1.69
C LEU A 112 2.15 -11.95 -2.45
N GLY A 113 2.26 -12.04 -3.78
CA GLY A 113 3.16 -11.17 -4.55
C GLY A 113 4.65 -11.47 -4.37
N MET A 114 5.02 -12.25 -3.34
CA MET A 114 6.40 -12.47 -2.93
C MET A 114 7.30 -12.83 -4.10
N GLN A 115 6.91 -13.63 -5.10
CA GLN A 115 7.77 -13.94 -6.27
C GLN A 115 9.23 -14.34 -5.92
N GLY A 116 9.46 -14.84 -4.69
CA GLY A 116 10.78 -15.13 -4.13
C GLY A 116 11.43 -14.02 -3.27
N ASP A 117 10.83 -12.85 -3.14
CA ASP A 117 11.22 -11.73 -2.27
C ASP A 117 10.48 -11.77 -0.92
N PRO A 118 11.18 -12.08 0.20
CA PRO A 118 10.60 -12.04 1.53
C PRO A 118 10.42 -10.62 2.09
N TRP A 119 10.93 -9.58 1.43
CA TRP A 119 10.88 -8.18 1.88
C TRP A 119 9.76 -7.37 1.23
N ASP A 120 8.94 -7.98 0.36
CA ASP A 120 7.88 -7.34 -0.42
C ASP A 120 6.98 -6.42 0.42
N THR A 121 6.31 -7.01 1.42
CA THR A 121 5.50 -6.30 2.42
C THR A 121 6.19 -5.10 3.08
N GLN A 122 7.51 -5.19 3.32
CA GLN A 122 8.25 -4.09 3.95
C GLN A 122 8.55 -2.97 2.96
N GLU A 123 8.88 -3.32 1.72
CA GLU A 123 9.07 -2.37 0.64
C GLU A 123 7.75 -1.65 0.31
N ASP A 124 6.62 -2.34 0.36
CA ASP A 124 5.29 -1.75 0.15
C ASP A 124 4.92 -0.74 1.24
N MET A 125 5.12 -1.10 2.52
CA MET A 125 4.96 -0.17 3.63
C MET A 125 5.90 1.05 3.50
N LEU A 126 7.14 0.85 3.04
CA LEU A 126 8.09 1.94 2.78
C LEU A 126 7.61 2.84 1.65
N MET A 127 7.06 2.29 0.57
CA MET A 127 6.51 3.07 -0.54
C MET A 127 5.31 3.91 -0.08
N ALA A 128 4.43 3.37 0.76
CA ALA A 128 3.35 4.14 1.38
C ALA A 128 3.87 5.25 2.31
N LEU A 129 4.95 5.00 3.06
CA LEU A 129 5.60 6.00 3.90
C LEU A 129 6.19 7.14 3.06
N ILE A 130 6.88 6.83 1.97
CA ILE A 130 7.45 7.82 1.04
C ILE A 130 6.33 8.63 0.39
N GLY A 131 5.28 7.97 -0.10
CA GLY A 131 4.15 8.63 -0.75
C GLY A 131 3.44 9.62 0.18
N SER A 132 3.12 9.20 1.40
CA SER A 132 2.46 10.06 2.39
C SER A 132 3.35 11.23 2.83
N SER A 133 4.65 10.98 3.03
CA SER A 133 5.63 12.04 3.35
C SER A 133 5.77 13.06 2.22
N ALA A 134 5.88 12.60 0.97
CA ALA A 134 5.96 13.47 -0.20
C ALA A 134 4.69 14.32 -0.35
N SER A 135 3.51 13.75 -0.12
CA SER A 135 2.24 14.47 -0.16
C SER A 135 2.20 15.57 0.91
N VAL A 136 2.55 15.26 2.15
CA VAL A 136 2.58 16.24 3.24
C VAL A 136 3.59 17.36 2.95
N LEU A 137 4.78 17.04 2.46
CA LEU A 137 5.82 18.04 2.19
C LEU A 137 5.48 18.95 1.00
N THR A 138 4.86 18.41 -0.04
CA THR A 138 4.63 19.16 -1.29
C THR A 138 3.26 19.84 -1.35
N LEU A 139 2.21 19.23 -0.80
CA LEU A 139 0.83 19.70 -0.96
C LEU A 139 0.29 20.45 0.26
N SER A 140 0.88 20.31 1.46
CA SER A 140 0.32 20.95 2.66
C SER A 140 0.12 22.46 2.49
N SER A 141 1.09 23.17 1.90
CA SER A 141 1.00 24.63 1.72
C SER A 141 -0.06 25.02 0.68
N LEU A 142 -0.17 24.26 -0.41
CA LEU A 142 -1.18 24.47 -1.45
C LEU A 142 -2.58 24.19 -0.93
N HIS A 143 -2.73 23.11 -0.16
CA HIS A 143 -3.97 22.74 0.51
C HIS A 143 -4.42 23.83 1.46
N GLU A 144 -3.55 24.33 2.34
CA GLU A 144 -3.87 25.45 3.23
C GLU A 144 -4.38 26.69 2.48
N ARG A 145 -3.72 27.05 1.37
CA ARG A 145 -4.12 28.19 0.54
C ARG A 145 -5.48 27.97 -0.13
N SER A 146 -5.72 26.77 -0.64
CA SER A 146 -7.00 26.40 -1.26
C SER A 146 -8.14 26.48 -0.24
N MET A 147 -7.93 25.95 0.96
CA MET A 147 -8.93 25.98 2.02
C MET A 147 -9.18 27.40 2.54
N ALA A 148 -8.14 28.23 2.64
CA ALA A 148 -8.27 29.64 3.01
C ALA A 148 -9.11 30.43 1.99
N ALA A 149 -8.86 30.22 0.69
CA ALA A 149 -9.62 30.87 -0.37
C ALA A 149 -11.12 30.51 -0.37
N LEU A 150 -11.46 29.26 -0.04
CA LEU A 150 -12.85 28.83 0.12
C LEU A 150 -13.53 29.41 1.36
N SER A 151 -12.76 29.76 2.39
CA SER A 151 -13.28 30.33 3.62
C SER A 151 -13.46 31.85 3.58
N ASP A 152 -12.98 32.54 2.54
CA ASP A 152 -13.10 33.99 2.40
C ASP A 152 -14.48 34.37 1.81
N PRO A 153 -15.36 35.06 2.57
CA PRO A 153 -16.69 35.44 2.13
C PRO A 153 -16.71 36.37 0.91
N LEU A 154 -15.60 37.07 0.63
CA LEU A 154 -15.48 38.02 -0.47
C LEU A 154 -14.96 37.40 -1.78
N ALA A 155 -14.43 36.17 -1.75
CA ALA A 155 -13.87 35.50 -2.93
C ALA A 155 -14.93 35.16 -4.01
N GLY A 156 -16.22 35.12 -3.64
CA GLY A 156 -17.35 34.94 -4.56
C GLY A 156 -18.07 36.23 -4.97
N ALA A 157 -17.74 37.37 -4.38
CA ALA A 157 -18.42 38.63 -4.68
C ALA A 157 -17.85 39.24 -5.96
N THR A 158 -18.43 38.88 -7.11
CA THR A 158 -18.23 39.64 -8.36
C THR A 158 -18.54 41.11 -8.07
N PRO A 159 -17.68 42.09 -8.44
CA PRO A 159 -18.01 43.48 -8.23
C PRO A 159 -19.30 43.80 -8.99
N ARG A 160 -20.41 44.03 -8.28
CA ARG A 160 -21.60 44.62 -8.91
C ARG A 160 -21.18 46.01 -9.38
N ALA A 161 -21.01 46.15 -10.69
CA ALA A 161 -20.83 47.45 -11.33
C ALA A 161 -21.96 48.36 -10.86
N ARG A 162 -21.59 49.43 -10.14
CA ARG A 162 -22.53 50.48 -9.76
C ARG A 162 -22.81 51.30 -11.03
N ALA A 163 -24.06 51.27 -11.48
CA ALA A 163 -24.61 52.20 -12.47
C ALA A 163 -25.16 53.44 -11.75
#